data_AF-A0A1K2FX47-F1
#
_entry.id   AF-A0A1K2FX47-F1
#
_cell.length_a   1.000
_cell.length_b   1.000
_cell.length_c   1.000
_cell.angle_alpha   90.00
_cell.angle_beta   90.00
_cell.angle_gamma   90.00
#
_symmetry.space_group_name_H-M   'P 1'
#
loop_
_entity.id
_entity.type
_entity.pdbx_description
1 polymer ?
#
loop_
_entity_poly.entity_id
_entity_poly.type
_entity_poly.pdbx_seq_one_letter_code
_entity_poly.pdbx_strand_id
1 'polypeptide(L)'
;MTDRPATRPLFPLEQRVLVKLLSAEFPGAQELRCQLTQTRATRPWGSESPSIDLDVPPGVPEAAIEDGIIPAIGTVTDDSGELFGELLVWVSDGRLSALEFSWYGDTAPMELPDPGLVTVAVR
;
A
#
# COMPACT_ATOMS: atom_id res chain seq x y z
N MET A 1 20.92 9.28 16.94
CA MET A 1 19.70 9.92 16.41
C MET A 1 19.72 9.68 14.91
N THR A 2 19.02 8.65 14.46
CA THR A 2 18.88 8.37 13.03
C THR A 2 17.93 9.41 12.47
N ASP A 3 18.38 10.19 11.49
CA ASP A 3 17.56 11.20 10.83
C ASP A 3 16.38 10.49 10.17
N ARG A 4 15.14 10.87 10.52
CA ARG A 4 13.95 10.26 9.92
C ARG A 4 13.93 10.68 8.45
N PRO A 5 13.73 9.76 7.49
CA PRO A 5 13.66 10.16 6.09
C PRO A 5 12.62 11.25 5.90
N ALA A 6 12.89 12.21 5.01
CA ALA A 6 11.94 13.26 4.68
C ALA A 6 10.60 12.62 4.26
N THR A 7 9.50 13.08 4.85
CA THR A 7 8.17 12.50 4.60
C THR A 7 7.30 13.51 3.87
N ARG A 8 6.40 13.01 3.03
CA ARG A 8 5.37 13.80 2.36
C ARG A 8 3.97 13.22 2.61
N PRO A 9 2.91 14.03 2.48
CA PRO A 9 1.55 13.48 2.39
C PRO A 9 1.45 12.46 1.25
N LEU A 10 0.52 11.51 1.41
CA LEU A 10 0.13 10.61 0.32
C LEU A 10 -0.41 11.44 -0.85
N PHE A 11 -0.03 11.06 -2.06
CA PHE A 11 -0.67 11.57 -3.26
C PHE A 11 -2.08 11.00 -3.40
N PRO A 12 -2.98 11.69 -4.13
CA PRO A 12 -4.36 11.23 -4.27
C PRO A 12 -4.49 9.80 -4.78
N LEU A 13 -3.63 9.38 -5.72
CA LEU A 13 -3.66 8.02 -6.27
C LEU A 13 -3.22 6.96 -5.23
N GLU A 14 -2.12 7.22 -4.50
CA GLU A 14 -1.63 6.35 -3.41
C GLU A 14 -2.71 6.16 -2.34
N GLN A 15 -3.35 7.25 -1.93
CA GLN A 15 -4.42 7.21 -0.95
C GLN A 15 -5.63 6.40 -1.45
N ARG A 16 -6.06 6.59 -2.71
CA ARG A 16 -7.19 5.82 -3.27
C ARG A 16 -6.88 4.34 -3.38
N VAL A 17 -5.66 3.97 -3.78
CA VAL A 17 -5.21 2.58 -3.84
C VAL A 17 -5.20 1.94 -2.45
N LEU A 18 -4.63 2.63 -1.45
CA LEU A 18 -4.65 2.16 -0.06
C LEU A 18 -6.08 2.00 0.48
N VAL A 19 -6.98 2.96 0.22
CA VAL A 19 -8.40 2.85 0.59
C VAL A 19 -9.06 1.64 -0.06
N LYS A 20 -8.76 1.39 -1.35
CA LYS A 20 -9.28 0.23 -2.07
C LYS A 20 -8.81 -1.08 -1.45
N LEU A 21 -7.50 -1.24 -1.21
CA LEU A 21 -6.92 -2.45 -0.63
C LEU A 21 -7.43 -2.70 0.79
N LEU A 22 -7.50 -1.65 1.60
CA LEU A 22 -8.01 -1.74 2.96
C LEU A 22 -9.55 -1.85 3.05
N SER A 23 -10.29 -1.78 1.94
CA SER A 23 -11.77 -1.90 1.97
C SER A 23 -12.27 -3.31 2.30
N ALA A 24 -11.40 -4.32 2.18
CA ALA A 24 -11.71 -5.68 2.58
C ALA A 24 -11.70 -5.84 4.11
N GLU A 25 -12.50 -6.78 4.62
CA GLU A 25 -12.59 -7.06 6.05
C GLU A 25 -11.60 -8.16 6.47
N PHE A 26 -10.76 -7.86 7.45
CA PHE A 26 -9.81 -8.79 8.09
C PHE A 26 -9.42 -8.24 9.47
N PRO A 27 -8.85 -9.05 10.38
CA PRO A 27 -8.40 -8.58 11.69
C PRO A 27 -7.42 -7.39 11.57
N GLY A 28 -7.71 -6.28 12.25
CA GLY A 28 -6.88 -5.06 12.17
C GLY A 28 -7.23 -4.09 11.03
N ALA A 29 -8.16 -4.44 10.12
CA ALA A 29 -8.50 -3.60 8.98
C ALA A 29 -9.03 -2.22 9.40
N GLN A 30 -9.87 -2.15 10.45
CA GLN A 30 -10.42 -0.89 10.93
C GLN A 30 -9.32 0.03 11.47
N GLU A 31 -8.40 -0.51 12.26
CA GLU A 31 -7.27 0.23 12.81
C GLU A 31 -6.37 0.76 11.69
N LEU A 32 -6.02 -0.08 10.71
CA LEU A 32 -5.21 0.34 9.56
C LEU A 32 -5.90 1.43 8.72
N ARG A 33 -7.23 1.37 8.53
CA ARG A 33 -7.98 2.46 7.87
C ARG A 33 -7.87 3.78 8.63
N CYS A 34 -7.93 3.73 9.96
CA CYS A 34 -7.78 4.91 10.81
C CYS A 34 -6.37 5.53 10.71
N GLN A 35 -5.34 4.74 10.36
CA GLN A 35 -3.98 5.26 10.18
C GLN A 35 -3.82 6.10 8.90
N LEU A 36 -4.65 5.87 7.86
CA LEU A 36 -4.48 6.49 6.54
C LEU A 36 -4.39 8.02 6.59
N THR A 37 -5.18 8.67 7.44
CA THR A 37 -5.20 10.14 7.55
C THR A 37 -3.86 10.71 8.05
N GLN A 38 -3.10 9.92 8.82
CA GLN A 38 -1.80 10.33 9.37
C GLN A 38 -0.62 9.70 8.63
N THR A 39 -0.88 8.77 7.71
CA THR A 39 0.14 8.06 6.95
C THR A 39 0.84 8.99 5.98
N ARG A 40 2.16 8.85 5.88
CA ARG A 40 3.01 9.64 5.00
C ARG A 40 3.87 8.72 4.15
N ALA A 41 4.12 9.12 2.91
CA ALA A 41 5.11 8.44 2.07
C ALA A 41 6.50 8.97 2.41
N THR A 42 7.49 8.08 2.43
CA THR A 42 8.89 8.44 2.75
C THR A 42 9.78 8.41 1.51
N ARG A 43 9.96 7.24 0.90
CA ARG A 43 10.84 7.05 -0.25
C ARG A 43 10.27 6.01 -1.20
N PRO A 44 10.43 6.20 -2.53
CA PRO A 44 10.17 5.14 -3.48
C PRO A 44 11.22 4.03 -3.34
N TRP A 45 10.86 2.81 -3.71
CA TRP A 45 11.80 1.67 -3.68
C TRP A 45 12.88 1.74 -4.77
N GLY A 46 12.69 2.58 -5.79
CA GLY A 46 13.66 2.86 -6.85
C GLY A 46 13.11 3.89 -7.83
N SER A 47 13.90 4.31 -8.82
CA SER A 47 13.40 5.21 -9.90
C SER A 47 12.40 4.52 -10.82
N GLU A 48 12.50 3.19 -10.94
CA GLU A 48 11.71 2.35 -11.84
C GLU A 48 10.61 1.58 -11.09
N SER A 49 10.18 2.05 -9.92
CA SER A 49 9.12 1.39 -9.15
C SER A 49 8.16 2.40 -8.55
N PRO A 50 6.83 2.19 -8.69
CA PRO A 50 5.84 3.02 -8.04
C PRO A 50 5.63 2.61 -6.57
N SER A 51 6.35 1.59 -6.09
CA SER A 51 6.29 1.14 -4.70
C SER A 51 6.92 2.18 -3.76
N ILE A 52 6.31 2.36 -2.60
CA ILE A 52 6.68 3.39 -1.62
C ILE A 52 6.73 2.83 -0.21
N ASP A 53 7.72 3.28 0.55
CA ASP A 53 7.75 3.14 2.00
C ASP A 53 6.77 4.14 2.65
N LEU A 54 6.04 3.67 3.66
CA LEU A 54 5.08 4.43 4.44
C LEU A 54 5.61 4.64 5.86
N ASP A 55 5.30 5.81 6.44
CA ASP A 55 5.55 6.12 7.84
C ASP A 55 4.23 6.56 8.48
N VAL A 56 3.87 5.87 9.56
CA VAL A 56 2.77 6.26 10.43
C VAL A 56 3.37 6.87 11.69
N PRO A 57 3.04 8.13 12.04
CA PRO A 57 3.60 8.80 13.20
C PRO A 57 3.37 8.04 14.52
N PRO A 58 4.33 8.10 15.47
CA PRO A 58 4.13 7.59 16.81
C PRO A 58 2.93 8.30 17.47
N GLY A 59 2.02 7.54 18.09
CA GLY A 59 0.79 8.07 18.71
C GLY A 59 -0.49 7.78 17.94
N VAL A 60 -0.40 7.35 16.68
CA VAL A 60 -1.53 6.73 15.98
C VAL A 60 -1.74 5.30 16.54
N PRO A 61 -2.96 4.83 16.81
CA PRO A 61 -3.19 3.47 17.29
C PRO A 61 -2.66 2.38 16.34
N GLU A 62 -2.09 1.33 16.92
CA GLU A 62 -1.58 0.14 16.21
C GLU A 62 -2.72 -0.86 15.97
N ALA A 63 -2.64 -1.56 14.84
CA ALA A 63 -3.50 -2.70 14.56
C ALA A 63 -2.95 -3.95 15.24
N ALA A 64 -3.83 -4.78 15.83
CA ALA A 64 -3.46 -6.09 16.33
C ALA A 64 -3.36 -7.10 15.18
N ILE A 65 -2.33 -6.96 14.35
CA ILE A 65 -2.04 -7.80 13.18
C ILE A 65 -0.56 -8.14 13.15
N GLU A 66 -0.22 -9.30 12.58
CA GLU A 66 1.16 -9.71 12.40
C GLU A 66 1.89 -8.83 11.37
N ASP A 67 3.21 -8.73 11.52
CA ASP A 67 4.07 -8.04 10.56
C ASP A 67 4.11 -8.78 9.22
N GLY A 68 4.23 -8.01 8.14
CA GLY A 68 4.27 -8.52 6.76
C GLY A 68 3.12 -8.02 5.90
N ILE A 69 2.80 -8.79 4.85
CA ILE A 69 1.72 -8.46 3.92
C ILE A 69 0.37 -8.70 4.60
N ILE A 70 -0.54 -7.73 4.55
CA ILE A 70 -1.89 -7.89 5.07
C ILE A 70 -2.68 -8.98 4.30
N PRO A 71 -3.73 -9.57 4.89
CA PRO A 71 -4.53 -10.60 4.20
C PRO A 71 -5.18 -10.17 2.88
N ALA A 72 -5.39 -8.86 2.67
CA ALA A 72 -5.99 -8.32 1.46
C ALA A 72 -4.95 -8.09 0.35
N ILE A 73 -5.16 -8.72 -0.80
CA ILE A 73 -4.32 -8.57 -2.00
C ILE A 73 -5.14 -7.95 -3.12
N GLY A 74 -4.56 -6.96 -3.82
CA GLY A 74 -5.18 -6.35 -4.99
C GLY A 74 -4.62 -6.92 -6.27
N THR A 75 -5.39 -7.71 -7.02
CA THR A 75 -5.02 -8.12 -8.38
C THR A 75 -5.25 -6.96 -9.34
N VAL A 76 -4.24 -6.63 -10.14
CA VAL A 76 -4.26 -5.55 -11.13
C VAL A 76 -4.43 -6.14 -12.52
N THR A 77 -5.39 -5.62 -13.28
CA THR A 77 -5.52 -5.89 -14.72
C THR A 77 -5.15 -4.66 -15.53
N ASP A 78 -4.72 -4.86 -16.78
CA ASP A 78 -4.58 -3.76 -17.73
C ASP A 78 -5.92 -3.37 -18.37
N ASP A 79 -5.89 -2.40 -19.30
CA ASP A 79 -7.08 -1.92 -20.01
C ASP A 79 -7.74 -2.98 -20.92
N SER A 80 -7.01 -4.05 -21.25
CA SER A 80 -7.53 -5.19 -22.00
C SER A 80 -8.17 -6.25 -21.10
N GLY A 81 -8.03 -6.11 -19.78
CA GLY A 81 -8.48 -7.06 -18.78
C GLY A 81 -7.49 -8.20 -18.51
N GLU A 82 -6.28 -8.12 -19.06
CA GLU A 82 -5.23 -9.12 -18.81
C GLU A 82 -4.55 -8.88 -17.46
N LEU A 83 -4.09 -9.97 -16.84
CA LEU A 83 -3.41 -9.92 -15.55
C LEU A 83 -2.07 -9.18 -15.67
N PHE A 84 -1.95 -8.06 -14.97
CA PHE A 84 -0.77 -7.19 -15.04
C PHE A 84 0.11 -7.30 -13.78
N GLY A 85 -0.49 -7.49 -12.61
CA GLY A 85 0.28 -7.58 -11.36
C GLY A 85 -0.57 -7.70 -10.10
N GLU A 86 0.07 -7.44 -8.97
CA GLU A 86 -0.52 -7.45 -7.64
C GLU A 86 -0.06 -6.21 -6.85
N LEU A 87 -0.99 -5.66 -6.06
CA LEU A 87 -0.74 -4.63 -5.07
C LEU A 87 -0.79 -5.25 -3.68
N LEU A 88 0.27 -4.99 -2.91
CA LEU A 88 0.47 -5.52 -1.56
C LEU A 88 0.62 -4.36 -0.58
N VAL A 89 0.01 -4.48 0.59
CA VAL A 89 0.19 -3.53 1.70
C VAL A 89 0.95 -4.24 2.81
N TRP A 90 2.02 -3.60 3.25
CA TRP A 90 2.87 -4.13 4.31
C TRP A 90 2.56 -3.46 5.64
N VAL A 91 2.70 -4.23 6.71
CA VAL A 91 2.61 -3.80 8.11
C VAL A 91 3.90 -4.12 8.85
N SER A 92 4.30 -3.21 9.73
CA SER A 92 5.37 -3.38 10.72
C SER A 92 4.93 -2.76 12.03
N ASP A 93 5.07 -3.49 13.15
CA ASP A 93 4.63 -3.07 14.48
C ASP A 93 3.17 -2.57 14.49
N GLY A 94 2.28 -3.28 13.78
CA GLY A 94 0.87 -2.92 13.67
C GLY A 94 0.58 -1.63 12.89
N ARG A 95 1.55 -1.10 12.12
CA ARG A 95 1.44 0.13 11.34
C ARG A 95 1.68 -0.10 9.85
N LEU A 96 0.98 0.66 8.99
CA LEU A 96 1.26 0.69 7.55
C LEU A 96 2.73 1.04 7.30
N SER A 97 3.45 0.18 6.57
CA SER A 97 4.90 0.31 6.35
C SER A 97 5.30 0.40 4.89
N ALA A 98 4.52 -0.15 3.95
CA ALA A 98 4.74 0.04 2.52
C ALA A 98 3.48 -0.21 1.68
N LEU A 99 3.45 0.41 0.50
CA LEU A 99 2.60 0.01 -0.62
C LEU A 99 3.52 -0.51 -1.72
N GLU A 100 3.36 -1.78 -2.07
CA GLU A 100 4.13 -2.43 -3.12
C GLU A 100 3.25 -2.69 -4.34
N PHE A 101 3.82 -2.45 -5.52
CA PHE A 101 3.29 -2.93 -6.78
C PHE A 101 4.27 -3.97 -7.35
N SER A 102 3.86 -5.23 -7.31
CA SER A 102 4.53 -6.34 -8.00
C SER A 102 3.87 -6.53 -9.36
N TRP A 103 4.65 -6.61 -10.44
CA TRP A 103 4.11 -6.74 -11.81
C TRP A 103 4.62 -8.00 -12.49
N TYR A 104 3.91 -8.41 -13.54
CA TYR A 104 4.30 -9.50 -14.41
C TYR A 104 4.91 -8.96 -15.71
N GLY A 105 5.89 -9.69 -16.24
CA GLY A 105 6.61 -9.30 -17.45
C GLY A 105 7.79 -8.36 -17.22
N ASP A 106 8.42 -7.95 -18.31
CA ASP A 106 9.72 -7.27 -18.28
C ASP A 106 9.63 -5.74 -18.24
N THR A 107 8.43 -5.18 -18.39
CA THR A 107 8.22 -3.73 -18.40
C THR A 107 7.61 -3.29 -17.07
N ALA A 108 8.39 -2.55 -16.29
CA ALA A 108 7.93 -2.01 -15.01
C ALA A 108 6.86 -0.92 -15.21
N PRO A 109 5.81 -0.88 -14.38
CA PRO A 109 4.92 0.27 -14.32
C PRO A 109 5.66 1.47 -13.73
N MET A 110 5.40 2.67 -14.26
CA MET A 110 5.96 3.91 -13.70
C MET A 110 5.03 4.57 -12.67
N GLU A 111 3.76 4.15 -12.64
CA GLU A 111 2.71 4.71 -11.79
C GLU A 111 1.86 3.59 -11.18
N LEU A 112 1.17 3.90 -10.08
CA LEU A 112 0.15 3.01 -9.52
C LEU A 112 -1.04 2.90 -10.50
N PRO A 113 -1.78 1.79 -10.50
CA PRO A 113 -2.92 1.63 -11.37
C PRO A 113 -4.11 2.47 -10.89
N ASP A 114 -5.06 2.76 -11.79
CA ASP A 114 -6.36 3.26 -11.36
C ASP A 114 -7.03 2.22 -10.43
N PRO A 115 -7.59 2.60 -9.27
CA PRO A 115 -8.26 1.66 -8.37
C PRO A 115 -9.41 0.85 -9.01
N GLY A 116 -9.98 1.32 -10.12
CA GLY A 116 -10.96 0.61 -10.92
C GLY A 116 -10.42 -0.62 -11.65
N LEU A 117 -9.09 -0.67 -11.88
CA LEU A 117 -8.37 -1.82 -12.44
C LEU A 117 -7.92 -2.82 -11.37
N VAL A 118 -8.27 -2.58 -10.10
CA VAL A 118 -7.85 -3.39 -8.96
C VAL A 118 -9.02 -4.18 -8.40
N THR A 119 -8.88 -5.51 -8.38
CA THR A 119 -9.81 -6.42 -7.69
C THR A 119 -9.19 -6.89 -6.39
N VAL A 120 -9.89 -6.70 -5.27
CA VAL A 120 -9.37 -7.04 -3.93
C VAL A 120 -9.96 -8.36 -3.46
N ALA A 121 -9.12 -9.25 -2.97
CA ALA A 121 -9.51 -10.51 -2.33
C ALA A 121 -8.74 -10.70 -1.02
N VAL A 122 -9.41 -11.31 -0.03
CA VAL A 122 -8.78 -11.74 1.23
C VAL A 122 -8.32 -13.19 1.05
N ARG A 123 -7.07 -13.48 1.44
CA ARG A 123 -6.52 -14.84 1.45
C ARG A 123 -6.45 -15.41 2.87
#